data_AF-A0A350YIC8-F1
#
_entry.id   AF-A0A350YIC8-F1
#
_cell.length_a   1.000
_cell.length_b   1.000
_cell.length_c   1.000
_cell.angle_alpha   90.00
_cell.angle_beta   90.00
_cell.angle_gamma   90.00
#
_symmetry.space_group_name_H-M   'P 1'
#
loop_
_entity.id
_entity.type
_entity.pdbx_description
1 polymer ?
#
loop_
_entity_poly.entity_id
_entity_poly.type
_entity_poly.pdbx_seq_one_letter_code
_entity_poly.pdbx_strand_id
1 'polypeptide(L)'
;MSKHSADFHAKESAAAFDKETTAIRSFSGKPRPDEGWLKKVRLMLGMTEAQLAARLKTKQPNISTLEKSERDGTLTLKKMDKAAKAIGCKFVYAIVPDDTSASAMIDKRAKWMCKELYEKELRAARFAKQPDYAAKIRRTKQSYLTIREIEILQTFGLLWKDEWVERE
;
A
#
# COMPACT_ATOMS: atom_id res chain seq x y z
N MET A 1 -5.12 2.74 -28.96
CA MET A 1 -4.79 1.63 -28.03
C MET A 1 -5.88 1.58 -26.98
N SER A 2 -6.70 0.53 -27.00
CA SER A 2 -8.01 0.48 -26.32
C SER A 2 -7.88 0.31 -24.79
N LYS A 3 -8.64 1.10 -24.02
CA LYS A 3 -8.73 1.06 -22.54
C LYS A 3 -8.96 -0.36 -21.98
N HIS A 4 -9.70 -1.19 -22.71
CA HIS A 4 -9.98 -2.59 -22.33
C HIS A 4 -8.73 -3.46 -22.15
N SER A 5 -7.62 -3.14 -22.83
CA SER A 5 -6.38 -3.89 -22.60
C SER A 5 -5.75 -3.57 -21.26
N ALA A 6 -5.90 -2.34 -20.73
CA ALA A 6 -5.22 -1.93 -19.50
C ALA A 6 -5.90 -2.48 -18.24
N ASP A 7 -7.21 -2.72 -18.28
CA ASP A 7 -7.98 -3.13 -17.11
C ASP A 7 -7.81 -4.62 -16.75
N PHE A 8 -7.69 -5.51 -17.74
CA PHE A 8 -7.41 -6.94 -17.51
C PHE A 8 -6.03 -7.16 -16.86
N HIS A 9 -5.06 -6.29 -17.16
CA HIS A 9 -3.70 -6.38 -16.66
C HIS A 9 -3.59 -6.08 -15.16
N ALA A 10 -4.56 -5.44 -14.52
CA ALA A 10 -4.37 -4.93 -13.16
C ALA A 10 -4.38 -6.02 -12.08
N LYS A 11 -5.27 -7.02 -12.18
CA LYS A 11 -5.27 -8.16 -11.24
C LYS A 11 -4.08 -9.10 -11.47
N GLU A 12 -3.70 -9.28 -12.73
CA GLU A 12 -2.48 -10.00 -13.10
C GLU A 12 -1.22 -9.26 -12.60
N SER A 13 -1.18 -7.94 -12.73
CA SER A 13 -0.10 -7.09 -12.20
C SER A 13 -0.03 -7.14 -10.68
N ALA A 14 -1.18 -7.17 -10.00
CA ALA A 14 -1.22 -7.33 -8.54
C ALA A 14 -0.67 -8.69 -8.11
N ALA A 15 -1.05 -9.77 -8.79
CA ALA A 15 -0.51 -11.10 -8.53
C ALA A 15 1.01 -11.18 -8.82
N ALA A 16 1.49 -10.52 -9.88
CA ALA A 16 2.91 -10.41 -10.19
C ALA A 16 3.67 -9.62 -9.11
N PHE A 17 3.13 -8.50 -8.66
CA PHE A 17 3.69 -7.70 -7.58
C PHE A 17 3.71 -8.46 -6.24
N ASP A 18 2.67 -9.24 -5.96
CA ASP A 18 2.62 -10.13 -4.79
C ASP A 18 3.76 -11.15 -4.83
N LYS A 19 4.03 -11.74 -6.00
CA LYS A 19 5.14 -12.67 -6.21
C LYS A 19 6.50 -11.98 -6.03
N GLU A 20 6.68 -10.78 -6.58
CA GLU A 20 7.93 -10.00 -6.46
C GLU A 20 8.22 -9.60 -5.01
N THR A 21 7.18 -9.20 -4.27
CA THR A 21 7.34 -8.67 -2.90
C THR A 21 7.29 -9.73 -1.80
N THR A 22 7.05 -11.00 -2.12
CA THR A 22 6.89 -12.10 -1.15
C THR A 22 8.01 -12.16 -0.10
N ALA A 23 9.27 -12.04 -0.54
CA ALA A 23 10.42 -12.08 0.37
C ALA A 23 10.47 -10.87 1.32
N ILE A 24 10.15 -9.67 0.83
CA ILE A 24 10.22 -8.43 1.60
C ILE A 24 9.03 -8.34 2.58
N ARG A 25 7.86 -8.86 2.20
CA ARG A 25 6.68 -8.95 3.08
C ARG A 25 6.92 -9.81 4.32
N SER A 26 7.64 -10.91 4.16
CA SER A 26 8.04 -11.76 5.29
C SER A 26 8.96 -11.02 6.26
N PHE A 27 9.72 -10.03 5.78
CA PHE A 27 10.59 -9.20 6.59
C PHE A 27 9.86 -8.02 7.25
N SER A 28 8.87 -7.42 6.58
CA SER A 28 8.17 -6.22 7.06
C SER A 28 7.44 -6.42 8.40
N GLY A 29 7.04 -7.66 8.72
CA GLY A 29 6.43 -8.00 10.01
C GLY A 29 7.41 -8.02 11.19
N LYS A 30 8.72 -7.84 10.96
CA LYS A 30 9.72 -7.83 12.04
C LYS A 30 9.86 -6.42 12.61
N PRO A 31 9.95 -6.27 13.95
CA PRO A 31 10.19 -4.98 14.56
C PRO A 31 11.53 -4.41 14.10
N ARG A 32 11.55 -3.10 13.83
CA ARG A 32 12.80 -2.37 13.65
C ARG A 32 13.61 -2.38 14.96
N PRO A 33 14.95 -2.31 14.90
CA PRO A 33 15.76 -2.12 16.12
C PRO A 33 15.43 -0.82 16.84
N ASP A 34 15.44 -0.83 18.18
CA ASP A 34 15.13 0.34 19.02
C ASP A 34 16.12 1.49 18.81
N GLU A 35 17.39 1.15 18.59
CA GLU A 35 18.46 2.08 18.32
C GLU A 35 18.49 2.62 16.88
N GLY A 36 17.68 2.06 15.98
CA GLY A 36 17.71 2.31 14.53
C GLY A 36 18.69 1.40 13.78
N TRP A 37 18.41 1.14 12.51
CA TRP A 37 19.26 0.34 11.62
C TRP A 37 20.65 0.95 11.46
N LEU A 38 20.75 2.27 11.35
CA LEU A 38 22.03 2.91 11.07
C LEU A 38 22.99 2.74 12.25
N LYS A 39 22.52 3.00 13.47
CA LYS A 39 23.30 2.80 14.69
C LYS A 39 23.65 1.34 14.90
N LYS A 40 22.69 0.43 14.71
CA LYS A 40 22.92 -1.02 14.84
C LYS A 40 24.02 -1.52 13.91
N VAL A 41 23.95 -1.18 12.62
CA VAL A 41 24.96 -1.61 11.64
C VAL A 41 26.32 -0.96 11.94
N ARG A 42 26.34 0.34 12.29
CA ARG A 42 27.58 1.01 12.67
C ARG A 42 28.27 0.31 13.85
N LEU A 43 27.52 -0.03 14.89
CA LEU A 43 28.05 -0.72 16.07
C LEU A 43 28.50 -2.15 15.75
N MET A 44 27.75 -2.89 14.92
CA MET A 44 28.14 -4.22 14.45
C MET A 44 29.48 -4.20 13.71
N LEU A 45 29.74 -3.15 12.92
CA LEU A 45 31.01 -2.93 12.22
C LEU A 45 32.14 -2.42 13.14
N GLY A 46 31.89 -2.24 14.44
CA GLY A 46 32.87 -1.70 15.38
C GLY A 46 33.22 -0.23 15.15
N MET A 47 32.35 0.55 14.48
CA MET A 47 32.61 1.94 14.13
C MET A 47 32.13 2.91 15.22
N THR A 48 32.98 3.88 15.56
CA THR A 48 32.58 5.04 16.36
C THR A 48 31.81 6.06 15.52
N GLU A 49 31.07 6.96 16.16
CA GLU A 49 30.41 8.07 15.45
C GLU A 49 31.42 8.96 14.72
N ALA A 50 32.61 9.19 15.29
CA ALA A 50 33.66 9.98 14.66
C ALA A 50 34.19 9.33 13.38
N GLN A 51 34.32 8.00 13.35
CA GLN A 51 34.73 7.26 12.15
C GLN A 51 33.67 7.33 11.04
N LEU A 52 32.38 7.22 11.40
CA LEU A 52 31.30 7.42 10.42
C LEU A 52 31.26 8.88 9.94
N ALA A 53 31.47 9.84 10.84
CA ALA A 53 31.52 11.26 10.50
C ALA A 53 32.63 11.55 9.48
N ALA A 54 33.83 10.99 9.67
CA ALA A 54 34.94 11.09 8.73
C ALA A 54 34.57 10.51 7.34
N ARG A 55 33.96 9.33 7.30
CA ARG A 55 33.49 8.70 6.05
C ARG A 55 32.42 9.54 5.33
N LEU A 56 31.54 10.20 6.09
CA LEU A 56 30.50 11.09 5.56
C LEU A 56 30.98 12.53 5.29
N LYS A 57 32.24 12.84 5.58
CA LYS A 57 32.83 14.19 5.52
C LYS A 57 32.00 15.20 6.32
N THR A 58 31.67 14.84 7.56
CA THR A 58 30.84 15.64 8.46
C THR A 58 31.38 15.63 9.89
N LYS A 59 30.74 16.38 10.79
CA LYS A 59 31.13 16.44 12.22
C LYS A 59 30.41 15.37 13.02
N GLN A 60 31.04 14.85 14.08
CA GLN A 60 30.46 13.81 14.94
C GLN A 60 29.03 14.11 15.44
N PRO A 61 28.67 15.32 15.89
CA PRO A 61 27.29 15.62 16.34
C PRO A 61 26.22 15.41 15.25
N ASN A 62 26.62 15.50 13.98
CA ASN A 62 25.71 15.25 12.87
C ASN A 62 25.37 13.76 12.76
N ILE A 63 26.25 12.85 13.20
CA ILE A 63 25.97 11.41 13.23
C ILE A 63 24.96 11.08 14.33
N SER A 64 25.15 11.64 15.53
CA SER A 64 24.18 11.49 16.61
C SER A 64 22.79 12.02 16.19
N THR A 65 22.75 13.19 15.56
CA THR A 65 21.50 13.74 14.99
C THR A 65 20.93 12.86 13.87
N LEU A 66 21.76 12.32 12.98
CA LEU A 66 21.36 11.45 11.87
C LEU A 66 20.70 10.15 12.38
N GLU A 67 21.31 9.49 13.37
CA GLU A 67 20.77 8.29 14.02
C GLU A 67 19.47 8.58 14.77
N LYS A 68 19.39 9.73 15.45
CA LYS A 68 18.16 10.17 16.10
C LYS A 68 17.05 10.44 15.07
N SER A 69 17.34 11.13 13.98
CA SER A 69 16.37 11.41 12.92
C SER A 69 15.85 10.13 12.25
N GLU A 70 16.67 9.09 12.10
CA GLU A 70 16.18 7.78 11.64
C GLU A 70 15.13 7.24 12.61
N ARG A 71 15.48 7.17 13.91
CA ARG A 71 14.59 6.63 14.93
C ARG A 71 13.27 7.39 14.99
N ASP A 72 13.33 8.71 14.83
CA ASP A 72 12.17 9.60 14.87
C ASP A 72 11.39 9.61 13.52
N GLY A 73 11.86 8.89 12.49
CA GLY A 73 11.20 8.81 11.19
C GLY A 73 11.31 10.07 10.33
N THR A 74 12.19 11.01 10.69
CA THR A 74 12.38 12.30 10.01
C THR A 74 13.54 12.31 9.01
N LEU A 75 14.29 11.20 8.93
CA LEU A 75 15.42 11.08 8.02
C LEU A 75 14.95 10.86 6.57
N THR A 76 15.47 11.66 5.64
CA THR A 76 15.15 11.50 4.22
C THR A 76 15.81 10.24 3.63
N LEU A 77 15.15 9.61 2.66
CA LEU A 77 15.70 8.44 1.94
C LEU A 77 17.08 8.72 1.35
N LYS A 78 17.31 9.94 0.83
CA LYS A 78 18.60 10.38 0.30
C LYS A 78 19.71 10.39 1.36
N LYS A 79 19.41 10.84 2.58
CA LYS A 79 20.38 10.83 3.68
C LYS A 79 20.65 9.40 4.16
N MET A 80 19.62 8.56 4.24
CA MET A 80 19.76 7.15 4.59
C MET A 80 20.64 6.40 3.59
N ASP A 81 20.38 6.56 2.28
CA ASP A 81 21.19 5.95 1.22
C ASP A 81 22.66 6.41 1.29
N LYS A 82 22.90 7.71 1.51
CA LYS A 82 24.27 8.23 1.69
C LYS A 82 24.96 7.62 2.91
N ALA A 83 24.25 7.49 4.03
CA ALA A 83 24.77 6.91 5.26
C ALA A 83 25.12 5.42 5.09
N ALA A 84 24.21 4.64 4.49
CA ALA A 84 24.42 3.23 4.17
C ALA A 84 25.66 3.05 3.27
N LYS A 85 25.76 3.84 2.18
CA LYS A 85 26.92 3.79 1.29
C LYS A 85 28.23 4.10 2.01
N ALA A 86 28.24 5.05 2.94
CA ALA A 86 29.44 5.41 3.70
C ALA A 86 29.96 4.27 4.60
N ILE A 87 29.08 3.38 5.06
CA ILE A 87 29.46 2.18 5.83
C ILE A 87 29.62 0.92 4.95
N GLY A 88 29.53 1.04 3.63
CA GLY A 88 29.66 -0.08 2.69
C GLY A 88 28.40 -0.95 2.58
N CYS A 89 27.24 -0.41 2.98
CA CYS A 89 25.96 -1.08 2.91
C CYS A 89 25.06 -0.48 1.81
N LYS A 90 24.05 -1.24 1.39
CA LYS A 90 23.00 -0.77 0.48
C LYS A 90 21.74 -0.48 1.28
N PHE A 91 21.18 0.71 1.10
CA PHE A 91 19.83 1.01 1.57
C PHE A 91 18.81 0.50 0.54
N VAL A 92 17.84 -0.30 0.99
CA VAL A 92 16.74 -0.80 0.17
C VAL A 92 15.45 -0.33 0.83
N TYR A 93 14.56 0.28 0.05
CA TYR A 93 13.21 0.64 0.49
C TYR A 93 12.20 -0.05 -0.43
N ALA A 94 11.06 -0.43 0.14
CA ALA A 94 9.98 -1.08 -0.58
C ALA A 94 8.65 -0.63 0.02
N ILE A 95 7.62 -0.65 -0.82
CA ILE A 95 6.22 -0.53 -0.39
C ILE A 95 5.63 -1.92 -0.54
N VAL A 96 4.98 -2.41 0.50
CA VAL A 96 4.30 -3.70 0.49
C VAL A 96 2.87 -3.54 1.01
N PRO A 97 1.90 -4.34 0.56
CA PRO A 97 0.54 -4.27 1.07
C PRO A 97 0.49 -4.72 2.53
N ASP A 98 -0.26 -3.97 3.35
CA ASP A 98 -0.56 -4.34 4.75
C ASP A 98 -1.54 -5.53 4.82
N ASP A 99 -2.47 -5.61 3.86
CA ASP A 99 -3.34 -6.77 3.70
C ASP A 99 -2.53 -8.02 3.28
N THR A 100 -3.17 -9.19 3.29
CA THR A 100 -2.52 -10.47 2.95
C THR A 100 -1.94 -10.50 1.53
N SER A 101 -2.38 -9.64 0.61
CA SER A 101 -1.78 -9.43 -0.71
C SER A 101 -2.39 -8.20 -1.42
N ALA A 102 -1.74 -7.68 -2.46
CA ALA A 102 -2.27 -6.65 -3.34
C ALA A 102 -3.54 -7.14 -4.04
N SER A 103 -3.56 -8.40 -4.46
CA SER A 103 -4.75 -9.04 -5.04
C SER A 103 -5.92 -9.07 -4.04
N ALA A 104 -5.65 -9.38 -2.78
CA ALA A 104 -6.67 -9.37 -1.72
C ALA A 104 -7.18 -7.95 -1.43
N MET A 105 -6.29 -6.94 -1.46
CA MET A 105 -6.67 -5.54 -1.29
C MET A 105 -7.63 -5.08 -2.38
N ILE A 106 -7.37 -5.47 -3.64
CA ILE A 106 -8.25 -5.19 -4.79
C ILE A 106 -9.61 -5.87 -4.62
N ASP A 107 -9.63 -7.17 -4.29
CA ASP A 107 -10.87 -7.92 -4.13
C ASP A 107 -11.72 -7.37 -2.98
N LYS A 108 -11.09 -7.02 -1.86
CA LYS A 108 -11.75 -6.38 -0.71
C LYS A 108 -12.36 -5.04 -1.09
N ARG A 109 -11.62 -4.23 -1.86
CA ARG A 109 -12.10 -2.94 -2.35
C ARG A 109 -13.27 -3.09 -3.32
N ALA A 110 -13.20 -4.06 -4.25
CA ALA A 110 -14.28 -4.34 -5.20
C ALA A 110 -15.56 -4.75 -4.47
N LYS A 111 -15.47 -5.68 -3.50
CA LYS A 111 -16.60 -6.11 -2.67
C LYS A 111 -17.23 -4.96 -1.88
N TRP A 112 -16.40 -4.09 -1.32
CA TRP A 112 -16.88 -2.88 -0.64
C TRP A 112 -17.66 -1.98 -1.59
N MET A 113 -17.08 -1.65 -2.75
CA MET A 113 -17.75 -0.84 -3.78
C MET A 113 -19.09 -1.44 -4.23
N CYS A 114 -19.13 -2.75 -4.49
CA CYS A 114 -20.37 -3.45 -4.87
C CYS A 114 -21.48 -3.29 -3.83
N LYS A 115 -21.12 -3.48 -2.55
CA LYS A 115 -22.06 -3.37 -1.45
C LYS A 115 -22.61 -1.94 -1.35
N GLU A 116 -21.76 -0.94 -1.47
CA GLU A 116 -22.19 0.45 -1.36
C GLU A 116 -23.05 0.89 -2.55
N LEU A 117 -22.68 0.50 -3.77
CA LEU A 117 -23.49 0.76 -4.96
C LEU A 117 -24.86 0.08 -4.86
N TYR A 118 -24.90 -1.16 -4.35
CA TYR A 118 -26.15 -1.88 -4.08
C TYR A 118 -27.05 -1.12 -3.10
N GLU A 119 -26.51 -0.67 -1.97
CA GLU A 119 -27.28 0.09 -0.98
C GLU A 119 -27.73 1.45 -1.53
N LYS A 120 -26.89 2.12 -2.33
CA LYS A 120 -27.23 3.38 -3.03
C LYS A 120 -28.40 3.18 -3.99
N GLU A 121 -28.38 2.11 -4.78
CA GLU A 121 -29.46 1.78 -5.72
C GLU A 121 -30.77 1.43 -5.00
N LEU A 122 -30.71 0.62 -3.93
CA LEU A 122 -31.88 0.35 -3.09
C LEU A 122 -32.46 1.62 -2.48
N ARG A 123 -31.60 2.54 -2.04
CA ARG A 123 -32.01 3.81 -1.47
C ARG A 123 -32.70 4.68 -2.55
N ALA A 124 -32.13 4.75 -3.75
CA ALA A 124 -32.71 5.47 -4.88
C ALA A 124 -34.09 4.91 -5.26
N ALA A 125 -34.25 3.59 -5.34
CA ALA A 125 -35.53 2.94 -5.63
C ALA A 125 -36.62 3.27 -4.58
N ARG A 126 -36.24 3.35 -3.30
CA ARG A 126 -37.16 3.78 -2.22
C ARG A 126 -37.60 5.22 -2.41
N PHE A 127 -36.66 6.14 -2.69
CA PHE A 127 -36.99 7.55 -2.93
C PHE A 127 -37.87 7.74 -4.16
N ALA A 128 -37.61 6.99 -5.23
CA ALA A 128 -38.44 6.96 -6.43
C ALA A 128 -39.80 6.26 -6.23
N LYS A 129 -40.11 5.77 -5.03
CA LYS A 129 -41.35 5.04 -4.68
C LYS A 129 -41.60 3.83 -5.59
N GLN A 130 -40.55 3.07 -5.90
CA GLN A 130 -40.60 1.85 -6.72
C GLN A 130 -40.40 0.57 -5.87
N PRO A 131 -41.42 0.11 -5.12
CA PRO A 131 -41.29 -1.01 -4.19
C PRO A 131 -41.01 -2.35 -4.89
N ASP A 132 -41.62 -2.59 -6.06
CA ASP A 132 -41.42 -3.83 -6.82
C ASP A 132 -39.98 -3.96 -7.34
N TYR A 133 -39.41 -2.83 -7.80
CA TYR A 133 -38.02 -2.76 -8.23
C TYR A 133 -37.05 -3.02 -7.06
N ALA A 134 -37.29 -2.37 -5.91
CA ALA A 134 -36.50 -2.61 -4.70
C ALA A 134 -36.61 -4.07 -4.20
N ALA A 135 -37.79 -4.69 -4.30
CA ALA A 135 -37.99 -6.08 -3.96
C ALA A 135 -37.25 -7.03 -4.91
N LYS A 136 -37.23 -6.74 -6.22
CA LYS A 136 -36.46 -7.50 -7.22
C LYS A 136 -34.96 -7.45 -6.90
N ILE A 137 -34.39 -6.26 -6.67
CA ILE A 137 -32.97 -6.09 -6.32
C ILE A 137 -32.60 -6.84 -5.04
N ARG A 138 -33.48 -6.85 -4.03
CA ARG A 138 -33.29 -7.63 -2.80
C ARG A 138 -33.24 -9.13 -3.06
N ARG A 139 -34.17 -9.64 -3.87
CA ARG A 139 -34.23 -11.07 -4.23
C ARG A 139 -32.99 -11.51 -5.01
N THR A 140 -32.51 -10.67 -5.93
CA THR A 140 -31.34 -10.98 -6.77
C THR A 140 -30.04 -10.42 -6.23
N LYS A 141 -29.94 -10.14 -4.91
CA LYS A 141 -28.78 -9.49 -4.30
C LYS A 141 -27.47 -10.19 -4.66
N GLN A 142 -27.42 -11.51 -4.54
CA GLN A 142 -26.18 -12.25 -4.77
C GLN A 142 -25.72 -12.14 -6.23
N SER A 143 -26.63 -12.35 -7.20
CA SER A 143 -26.32 -12.21 -8.62
C SER A 143 -25.90 -10.78 -8.98
N TYR A 144 -26.57 -9.77 -8.40
CA TYR A 144 -26.21 -8.37 -8.57
C TYR A 144 -24.77 -8.11 -8.10
N LEU A 145 -24.43 -8.52 -6.88
CA LEU A 145 -23.10 -8.31 -6.32
C LEU A 145 -22.02 -8.97 -7.18
N THR A 146 -22.24 -10.21 -7.62
CA THR A 146 -21.28 -10.94 -8.45
C THR A 146 -21.07 -10.29 -9.82
N ILE A 147 -22.15 -9.91 -10.52
CA ILE A 147 -22.04 -9.24 -11.83
C ILE A 147 -21.31 -7.91 -11.65
N ARG A 148 -21.69 -7.13 -10.64
CA ARG A 148 -21.08 -5.83 -10.38
C ARG A 148 -19.62 -5.93 -9.97
N GLU A 149 -19.25 -6.98 -9.22
CA GLU A 149 -17.85 -7.24 -8.85
C GLU A 149 -17.01 -7.53 -10.09
N ILE A 150 -17.51 -8.34 -11.02
CA ILE A 150 -16.84 -8.59 -12.31
C ILE A 150 -16.68 -7.28 -13.10
N GLU A 151 -17.74 -6.48 -13.22
CA GLU A 151 -17.69 -5.19 -13.93
C GLU A 151 -16.65 -4.23 -13.33
N ILE A 152 -16.62 -4.12 -12.00
CA ILE A 152 -15.66 -3.26 -11.29
C ILE A 152 -14.23 -3.77 -11.45
N LEU A 153 -14.02 -5.08 -11.36
CA LEU A 153 -12.70 -5.68 -11.55
C LEU A 153 -12.23 -5.61 -13.01
N GLN A 154 -13.16 -5.59 -13.97
CA GLN A 154 -12.89 -5.35 -15.39
C GLN A 154 -12.69 -3.88 -15.73
N THR A 155 -12.96 -2.95 -14.81
CA THR A 155 -12.82 -1.51 -15.03
C THR A 155 -12.06 -0.89 -13.86
N PHE A 156 -10.75 -1.05 -13.85
CA PHE A 156 -9.91 -0.74 -12.70
C PHE A 156 -9.93 0.74 -12.32
N GLY A 157 -10.14 1.62 -13.31
CA GLY A 157 -10.34 3.05 -13.10
C GLY A 157 -11.56 3.43 -12.26
N LEU A 158 -12.48 2.50 -11.98
CA LEU A 158 -13.63 2.70 -11.09
C LEU A 158 -13.37 2.26 -9.65
N LEU A 159 -12.37 1.41 -9.42
CA LEU A 159 -12.15 0.76 -8.12
C LEU A 159 -11.86 1.76 -6.99
N TRP A 160 -11.19 2.85 -7.33
CA TRP A 160 -10.74 3.90 -6.40
C TRP A 160 -11.47 5.23 -6.60
N LYS A 161 -12.67 5.19 -7.20
CA LYS A 161 -13.53 6.36 -7.37
C LYS A 161 -14.60 6.41 -6.30
N ASP A 162 -14.21 6.84 -5.10
CA ASP A 162 -15.09 6.91 -3.93
C ASP A 162 -16.30 7.83 -4.20
N GLU A 163 -16.15 8.85 -5.05
CA GLU A 163 -17.22 9.70 -5.61
C GLU A 163 -18.43 8.94 -6.19
N TRP A 164 -18.27 7.68 -6.60
CA TRP A 164 -19.37 6.88 -7.15
C TRP A 164 -20.26 6.27 -6.05
N VAL A 165 -19.72 6.17 -4.85
CA VAL A 165 -20.29 5.48 -3.69
C VAL A 165 -20.65 6.49 -2.59
N GLU A 166 -19.70 7.35 -2.24
CA GLU A 166 -19.91 8.49 -1.36
C GLU A 166 -20.76 9.53 -2.07
N ARG A 167 -21.53 10.30 -1.31
CA ARG A 167 -22.44 11.32 -1.83
C ARG A 167 -22.19 12.62 -1.09
N GLU A 168 -22.42 13.73 -1.78
CA GLU A 168 -23.06 14.90 -1.17
C GLU A 168 -24.37 14.50 -0.48
#